data_AF-A0A6C0CB59-F1
#
_entry.id   AF-A0A6C0CB59-F1
#
_cell.length_a   1.000
_cell.length_b   1.000
_cell.length_c   1.000
_cell.angle_alpha   90.00
_cell.angle_beta   90.00
_cell.angle_gamma   90.00
#
_symmetry.space_group_name_H-M   'P 1'
#
loop_
_entity.id
_entity.type
_entity.pdbx_description
1 polymer ?
#
loop_
_entity_poly.entity_id
_entity_poly.type
_entity_poly.pdbx_seq_one_letter_code
_entity_poly.pdbx_strand_id
1 'polypeptide(L)'
;MSIKYQKVDSYFYFYLLAITFSSIASQYIFKKSYANANANANANANANANATANANANTNILVVLGLCAYTFTGFCVYKILNYGNLVVLNIIWHLVYFIILFIIGFLIFNEKINYQKIIALLFGLISLIIFMFYGIE
;
A
#
# COMPACT_ATOMS: atom_id res chain seq x y z
N MET A 1 -11.71 30.42 7.69
CA MET A 1 -12.14 29.47 8.75
C MET A 1 -10.88 28.82 9.30
N SER A 2 -10.51 29.07 10.57
CA SER A 2 -9.30 28.47 11.14
C SER A 2 -9.54 26.97 11.32
N ILE A 3 -8.85 26.15 10.53
CA ILE A 3 -8.90 24.69 10.64
C ILE A 3 -8.18 24.32 11.93
N LYS A 4 -8.92 23.87 12.94
CA LYS A 4 -8.35 23.33 14.18
C LYS A 4 -8.07 21.84 13.98
N TYR A 5 -6.80 21.47 13.90
CA TYR A 5 -6.37 20.08 13.82
C TYR A 5 -6.54 19.38 15.17
N GLN A 6 -6.87 18.09 15.15
CA GLN A 6 -6.82 17.25 16.34
C GLN A 6 -5.37 17.05 16.79
N LYS A 7 -5.16 16.95 18.10
CA LYS A 7 -3.86 16.55 18.64
C LYS A 7 -3.55 15.12 18.23
N VAL A 8 -2.28 14.85 17.94
CA VAL A 8 -1.79 13.50 17.67
C VAL A 8 -2.05 12.62 18.89
N ASP A 9 -2.78 11.53 18.69
CA ASP A 9 -3.17 10.56 19.70
C ASP A 9 -2.94 9.12 19.19
N SER A 10 -3.26 8.11 19.99
CA SER A 10 -3.10 6.70 19.60
C SER A 10 -3.89 6.33 18.34
N TYR A 11 -5.00 7.04 18.06
CA TYR A 11 -5.80 6.80 16.86
C TYR A 11 -5.08 7.24 15.59
N PHE A 12 -4.32 8.34 15.64
CA PHE A 12 -3.48 8.76 14.51
C PHE A 12 -2.52 7.64 14.07
N TYR A 13 -1.79 7.04 15.02
CA TYR A 13 -0.87 5.95 14.72
C TYR A 13 -1.59 4.68 14.22
N PHE A 14 -2.76 4.38 14.79
CA PHE A 14 -3.58 3.26 14.33
C PHE A 14 -4.03 3.44 12.88
N TYR A 15 -4.56 4.61 12.53
CA TYR A 15 -4.96 4.90 11.14
C TYR A 15 -3.75 4.86 10.20
N LEU A 16 -2.59 5.37 10.62
CA LEU A 16 -1.38 5.36 9.79
C LEU A 16 -0.90 3.93 9.49
N LEU A 17 -0.96 3.05 10.50
CA LEU A 17 -0.64 1.64 10.34
C LEU A 17 -1.70 0.91 9.51
N ALA A 18 -2.99 1.21 9.71
CA ALA A 18 -4.08 0.65 8.93
C ALA A 18 -3.98 1.01 7.43
N ILE A 19 -3.63 2.27 7.11
CA ILE A 19 -3.41 2.72 5.73
C ILE A 19 -2.24 1.98 5.11
N THR A 20 -1.11 1.86 5.81
CA THR A 20 0.07 1.18 5.26
C THR A 20 -0.19 -0.31 5.04
N PHE A 21 -0.77 -0.99 6.03
CA PHE A 21 -1.11 -2.41 5.91
C PHE A 21 -2.14 -2.68 4.81
N SER A 22 -3.24 -1.91 4.79
CA SER A 22 -4.32 -2.09 3.81
C SER A 22 -3.87 -1.75 2.38
N SER A 23 -3.01 -0.73 2.24
CA SER A 23 -2.35 -0.38 0.97
C SER A 23 -1.53 -1.55 0.44
N ILE A 24 -0.61 -2.11 1.24
CA ILE A 24 0.25 -3.23 0.83
C ILE A 24 -0.59 -4.47 0.52
N ALA A 25 -1.58 -4.77 1.37
CA ALA A 25 -2.48 -5.90 1.17
C ALA A 25 -3.26 -5.78 -0.15
N SER A 26 -3.82 -4.60 -0.45
CA SER A 26 -4.55 -4.36 -1.70
C SER A 26 -3.67 -4.56 -2.94
N GLN A 27 -2.46 -3.99 -2.95
CA GLN A 27 -1.49 -4.16 -4.04
C GLN A 27 -1.10 -5.63 -4.24
N TYR A 28 -0.87 -6.35 -3.13
CA TYR A 28 -0.58 -7.78 -3.17
C TYR A 28 -1.75 -8.60 -3.76
N ILE A 29 -2.99 -8.31 -3.33
CA ILE A 29 -4.19 -8.99 -3.82
C ILE A 29 -4.40 -8.73 -5.31
N PHE A 30 -4.23 -7.48 -5.77
CA PHE A 30 -4.32 -7.15 -7.21
C PHE A 30 -3.25 -7.86 -8.04
N LYS A 31 -2.02 -7.97 -7.53
CA LYS A 31 -0.97 -8.73 -8.23
C LYS A 31 -1.33 -10.21 -8.33
N LYS A 32 -1.89 -10.79 -7.26
CA LYS A 32 -2.33 -12.18 -7.23
C LYS A 32 -3.54 -12.43 -8.14
N SER A 33 -4.50 -11.51 -8.20
CA SER A 33 -5.65 -11.64 -9.12
C SER A 33 -5.20 -11.60 -10.58
N TYR A 34 -4.25 -10.73 -10.92
CA TYR A 34 -3.67 -10.64 -12.26
C TYR A 34 -2.91 -11.92 -12.65
N ALA A 35 -2.12 -12.49 -11.74
CA ALA A 35 -1.43 -13.75 -11.98
C ALA A 35 -2.41 -14.92 -12.21
N ASN A 36 -3.49 -15.01 -11.41
CA ASN A 36 -4.52 -16.03 -11.58
C ASN A 36 -5.31 -15.85 -12.90
N ALA A 37 -5.59 -14.61 -13.30
CA ALA A 37 -6.28 -14.35 -14.57
C ALA A 37 -5.44 -14.81 -15.77
N ASN A 38 -4.13 -14.54 -15.77
CA ASN A 38 -3.23 -14.99 -16.83
C ASN A 38 -3.06 -16.52 -16.86
N ALA A 39 -2.99 -17.16 -15.68
CA ALA A 39 -2.95 -18.63 -15.60
C ALA A 39 -4.21 -19.27 -16.21
N ASN A 40 -5.39 -18.70 -15.95
CA ASN A 40 -6.65 -19.16 -16.52
C ASN A 40 -6.73 -18.95 -18.05
N ALA A 41 -6.20 -17.84 -18.56
CA ALA A 41 -6.19 -17.57 -20.01
C ALA A 41 -5.39 -18.63 -20.79
N ASN A 42 -4.28 -19.12 -20.24
CA ASN A 42 -3.43 -20.14 -20.89
C ASN A 42 -3.93 -21.58 -20.70
N ALA A 43 -4.72 -21.87 -19.66
CA ALA A 43 -5.25 -23.21 -19.40
C ALA A 43 -6.48 -23.58 -20.25
N ASN A 44 -7.07 -22.62 -20.97
CA ASN A 44 -8.41 -22.75 -21.56
C ASN A 44 -8.46 -23.46 -22.93
N ALA A 45 -7.40 -24.18 -23.33
CA ALA A 45 -7.41 -24.96 -24.56
C ALA A 45 -8.15 -26.32 -24.44
N ASN A 46 -8.40 -26.83 -23.22
CA ASN A 46 -9.01 -28.16 -23.04
C ASN A 46 -9.72 -28.41 -21.68
N ALA A 47 -10.21 -27.36 -21.00
CA ALA A 47 -10.78 -27.48 -19.64
C ALA A 47 -12.32 -27.51 -19.63
N ASN A 48 -12.90 -28.30 -18.71
CA ASN A 48 -14.34 -28.41 -18.47
C ASN A 48 -14.96 -27.04 -18.08
N ALA A 49 -16.08 -26.66 -18.72
CA ALA A 49 -16.76 -25.38 -18.53
C ALA A 49 -17.04 -25.01 -17.06
N ASN A 50 -17.34 -26.00 -16.21
CA ASN A 50 -17.57 -25.77 -14.77
C ASN A 50 -16.29 -25.41 -13.99
N ALA A 51 -15.13 -25.93 -14.38
CA ALA A 51 -13.86 -25.58 -13.76
C ALA A 51 -13.43 -24.15 -14.13
N THR A 52 -13.65 -23.77 -15.39
CA THR A 52 -13.38 -22.42 -15.90
C THR A 52 -14.27 -21.36 -15.23
N ALA A 53 -15.56 -21.67 -15.00
CA ALA A 53 -16.48 -20.78 -14.29
C ALA A 53 -16.05 -20.53 -12.84
N ASN A 54 -15.62 -21.58 -12.12
CA ASN A 54 -15.19 -21.46 -10.72
C ASN A 54 -13.86 -20.69 -10.60
N ALA A 55 -12.92 -20.91 -11.52
CA ALA A 55 -11.65 -20.17 -11.55
C ALA A 55 -11.85 -18.66 -11.83
N ASN A 56 -12.82 -18.31 -12.69
CA ASN A 56 -13.21 -16.92 -12.95
C ASN A 56 -13.98 -16.28 -11.78
N ALA A 57 -14.82 -17.04 -11.07
CA ALA A 57 -15.47 -16.55 -9.86
C ALA A 57 -14.42 -16.20 -8.78
N ASN A 58 -13.39 -17.04 -8.65
CA ASN A 58 -12.30 -16.81 -7.69
C ASN A 58 -11.49 -15.55 -8.05
N THR A 59 -11.08 -15.35 -9.31
CA THR A 59 -10.40 -14.11 -9.72
C THR A 59 -11.24 -12.86 -9.48
N ASN A 60 -12.55 -12.90 -9.76
CA ASN A 60 -13.47 -11.79 -9.48
C ASN A 60 -13.55 -11.48 -7.98
N ILE A 61 -13.61 -12.50 -7.12
CA ILE A 61 -13.62 -12.33 -5.66
C ILE A 61 -12.31 -11.66 -5.19
N LEU A 62 -11.15 -12.06 -5.72
CA LEU A 62 -9.89 -11.39 -5.38
C LEU A 62 -9.89 -9.90 -5.79
N VAL A 63 -10.42 -9.56 -6.96
CA VAL A 63 -10.50 -8.16 -7.41
C VAL A 63 -11.40 -7.34 -6.49
N VAL A 64 -12.57 -7.87 -6.12
CA VAL A 64 -13.49 -7.20 -5.19
C VAL A 64 -12.84 -7.03 -3.81
N LEU A 65 -12.15 -8.05 -3.31
CA LEU A 65 -11.47 -7.99 -2.01
C LEU A 65 -10.32 -6.95 -2.03
N GLY A 66 -9.55 -6.89 -3.12
CA GLY A 66 -8.54 -5.87 -3.33
C GLY A 66 -9.13 -4.46 -3.37
N LEU A 67 -10.27 -4.30 -4.05
CA LEU A 67 -11.01 -3.03 -4.11
C LEU A 67 -11.50 -2.62 -2.72
N CYS A 68 -12.13 -3.53 -1.96
CA CYS A 68 -12.59 -3.26 -0.60
C CYS A 68 -11.44 -2.84 0.33
N ALA A 69 -10.29 -3.52 0.25
CA ALA A 69 -9.10 -3.13 1.00
C ALA A 69 -8.60 -1.74 0.61
N TYR A 70 -8.60 -1.41 -0.69
CA TYR A 70 -8.19 -0.08 -1.14
C TYR A 70 -9.18 1.03 -0.72
N THR A 71 -10.49 0.76 -0.77
CA THR A 71 -11.50 1.69 -0.27
C THR A 71 -11.35 1.92 1.24
N PHE A 72 -11.02 0.88 2.01
CA PHE A 72 -10.71 1.02 3.43
C PHE A 72 -9.49 1.92 3.67
N THR A 73 -8.45 1.81 2.84
CA THR A 73 -7.30 2.73 2.86
C THR A 73 -7.77 4.18 2.68
N GLY A 74 -8.64 4.44 1.70
CA GLY A 74 -9.21 5.77 1.47
C GLY A 74 -10.01 6.31 2.65
N PHE A 75 -10.80 5.46 3.32
CA PHE A 75 -11.52 5.83 4.54
C PHE A 75 -10.57 6.23 5.68
N CYS A 76 -9.50 5.45 5.90
CA CYS A 76 -8.52 5.77 6.93
C CYS A 76 -7.75 7.06 6.61
N VAL A 77 -7.41 7.32 5.34
CA VAL A 77 -6.81 8.59 4.90
C VAL A 77 -7.74 9.76 5.21
N TYR A 78 -9.03 9.65 4.89
CA TYR A 78 -10.02 10.69 5.21
C TYR A 78 -10.08 11.00 6.71
N LYS A 79 -10.01 9.97 7.57
CA LYS A 79 -9.97 10.18 9.02
C LYS A 79 -8.68 10.84 9.47
N ILE A 80 -7.55 10.47 8.88
CA ILE A 80 -6.24 11.03 9.20
C ILE A 80 -6.15 12.51 8.83
N LEU A 81 -6.84 12.98 7.80
CA LEU A 81 -6.85 14.40 7.38
C LEU A 81 -7.31 15.39 8.46
N ASN A 82 -8.00 14.93 9.50
CA ASN A 82 -8.39 15.79 10.62
C ASN A 82 -7.21 16.15 11.56
N TYR A 83 -6.07 15.47 11.41
CA TYR A 83 -4.90 15.63 12.28
C TYR A 83 -3.84 16.59 11.74
N GLY A 84 -3.91 17.00 10.47
CA GLY A 84 -2.93 17.92 9.90
C GLY A 84 -3.18 18.28 8.44
N ASN A 85 -2.31 19.12 7.89
CA ASN A 85 -2.34 19.49 6.47
C ASN A 85 -2.14 18.23 5.60
N LEU A 86 -2.91 18.11 4.52
CA LEU A 86 -2.81 17.07 3.49
C LEU A 86 -1.35 16.80 3.09
N VAL A 87 -0.55 17.85 2.89
CA VAL A 87 0.86 17.70 2.49
C VAL A 87 1.69 17.04 3.58
N VAL A 88 1.58 17.51 4.82
CA VAL A 88 2.34 16.97 5.97
C VAL A 88 1.95 15.52 6.24
N LEU A 89 0.66 15.20 6.18
CA LEU A 89 0.16 13.82 6.36
C LEU A 89 0.64 12.90 5.26
N ASN A 90 0.65 13.36 4.01
CA ASN A 90 1.13 12.57 2.90
C ASN A 90 2.62 12.21 3.07
N ILE A 91 3.42 13.15 3.57
CA ILE A 91 4.84 12.93 3.89
C ILE A 91 4.99 11.89 4.99
N ILE A 92 4.28 12.07 6.11
CA ILE A 92 4.34 11.13 7.24
C ILE A 92 3.91 9.72 6.79
N TRP A 93 2.86 9.64 5.97
CA TRP A 93 2.39 8.37 5.42
C TRP A 93 3.43 7.70 4.52
N HIS A 94 3.99 8.41 3.54
CA HIS A 94 5.01 7.84 2.66
C HIS A 94 6.30 7.45 3.42
N LEU A 95 6.70 8.22 4.43
CA LEU A 95 7.84 7.89 5.29
C LEU A 95 7.61 6.57 6.04
N VAL A 96 6.45 6.42 6.68
CA VAL A 96 6.12 5.20 7.43
C VAL A 96 5.93 4.01 6.48
N TYR A 97 5.28 4.21 5.33
CA TYR A 97 5.15 3.19 4.29
C TYR A 97 6.51 2.68 3.82
N PHE A 98 7.44 3.59 3.53
CA PHE A 98 8.80 3.26 3.09
C PHE A 98 9.57 2.46 4.15
N ILE A 99 9.53 2.90 5.41
CA ILE A 99 10.23 2.21 6.51
C ILE A 99 9.66 0.80 6.73
N ILE A 100 8.33 0.66 6.76
CA ILE A 100 7.68 -0.65 6.95
C ILE A 100 8.04 -1.60 5.81
N LEU A 101 7.99 -1.14 4.56
CA LEU A 101 8.40 -1.94 3.40
C LEU A 101 9.86 -2.37 3.47
N PHE A 102 10.74 -1.47 3.90
CA PHE A 102 12.15 -1.80 4.08
C PHE A 102 12.34 -2.88 5.16
N ILE A 103 11.64 -2.77 6.30
CA ILE A 103 11.68 -3.77 7.37
C ILE A 103 11.14 -5.12 6.88
N ILE A 104 10.00 -5.13 6.17
CA ILE A 104 9.41 -6.34 5.61
C ILE A 104 10.36 -6.98 4.59
N GLY A 105 10.93 -6.19 3.68
CA GLY A 105 11.89 -6.68 2.68
C GLY A 105 13.15 -7.27 3.31
N PHE A 106 13.65 -6.64 4.37
CA PHE A 106 14.83 -7.11 5.08
C PHE A 106 14.55 -8.38 5.91
N LEU A 107 13.49 -8.39 6.73
CA LEU A 107 13.23 -9.48 7.68
C LEU A 107 12.50 -10.69 7.07
N ILE A 108 11.48 -10.45 6.23
CA ILE A 108 10.62 -11.52 5.71
C ILE A 108 11.21 -12.12 4.43
N PHE A 109 11.72 -11.27 3.53
CA PHE A 109 12.25 -11.73 2.25
C PHE A 109 13.75 -12.02 2.28
N ASN A 110 14.41 -11.74 3.42
CA ASN A 110 15.85 -11.97 3.63
C ASN A 110 16.69 -11.41 2.47
N GLU A 111 16.25 -10.27 1.92
CA GLU A 111 16.87 -9.70 0.74
C GLU A 111 18.28 -9.26 1.07
N LYS A 112 19.28 -9.85 0.42
CA LYS A 112 20.67 -9.41 0.55
C LYS A 112 20.74 -7.92 0.23
N ILE A 113 21.13 -7.12 1.23
CA ILE A 113 21.37 -5.70 1.05
C ILE A 113 22.64 -5.56 0.20
N ASN A 114 22.45 -5.29 -1.09
CA ASN A 114 23.53 -4.94 -1.99
C ASN A 114 23.81 -3.42 -1.89
N TYR A 115 25.03 -2.98 -2.23
CA TYR A 115 25.44 -1.57 -2.22
C TYR A 115 24.46 -0.66 -2.98
N GLN A 116 23.89 -1.16 -4.08
CA GLN A 116 22.86 -0.43 -4.86
C GLN A 116 21.58 -0.15 -4.06
N LYS A 117 21.16 -1.07 -3.18
CA LYS A 117 19.96 -0.90 -2.34
C LYS A 117 20.20 0.09 -1.20
N ILE A 118 21.44 0.15 -0.69
CA ILE A 118 21.84 1.15 0.32
C ILE A 118 21.83 2.55 -0.30
N ILE A 119 22.37 2.70 -1.51
CA ILE A 119 22.32 3.96 -2.25
C ILE A 119 20.88 4.37 -2.54
N ALA A 120 20.01 3.43 -2.93
CA ALA A 120 18.59 3.68 -3.14
C ALA A 120 17.87 4.13 -1.85
N LEU A 121 18.21 3.53 -0.69
CA LEU A 121 17.71 3.98 0.60
C LEU A 121 18.13 5.42 0.91
N LEU A 122 19.40 5.75 0.65
CA LEU A 122 19.97 7.07 0.88
C LEU A 122 19.28 8.14 0.00
N PHE A 123 19.07 7.84 -1.28
CA PHE A 123 18.29 8.70 -2.19
C PHE A 123 16.83 8.82 -1.77
N GLY A 124 16.19 7.74 -1.29
CA GLY A 124 14.84 7.79 -0.75
C GLY A 124 14.73 8.72 0.45
N LEU A 125 15.70 8.67 1.35
CA LEU A 125 15.78 9.51 2.54
C LEU A 125 16.05 10.98 2.20
N ILE A 126 16.93 11.25 1.23
CA ILE A 126 17.19 12.60 0.70
C ILE A 126 15.93 13.17 0.02
N SER A 127 15.25 12.38 -0.81
CA SER A 127 14.00 12.80 -1.45
C SER A 127 12.95 13.18 -0.41
N LEU A 128 12.84 12.41 0.67
CA LEU A 128 11.95 12.69 1.80
C LEU A 128 12.30 13.98 2.53
N ILE A 129 13.60 14.23 2.79
CA ILE A 129 14.07 15.46 3.42
C ILE A 129 13.78 16.68 2.54
N ILE A 130 14.09 16.61 1.24
CA ILE A 130 13.83 17.70 0.29
C ILE A 130 12.33 18.02 0.26
N PHE A 131 11.49 16.99 0.22
CA PHE A 131 10.04 17.16 0.19
C PHE A 131 9.50 17.74 1.51
N MET A 132 10.14 17.45 2.65
CA MET A 132 9.78 18.03 3.95
C MET A 132 10.22 19.49 4.10
N PHE A 133 11.31 19.90 3.47
CA PHE A 133 11.77 21.31 3.51
C PHE A 133 11.07 22.20 2.48
N TYR A 134 10.83 21.70 1.26
CA TYR A 134 10.29 22.49 0.15
C TYR A 134 8.80 22.27 -0.14
N GLY A 135 8.19 21.22 0.41
CA GLY A 135 6.75 20.97 0.26
C GLY A 135 5.86 21.71 1.28
N ILE A 136 6.45 22.47 2.21
CA ILE A 136 5.75 23.18 3.30
C ILE A 136 5.49 24.67 2.95
N GLU A 137 5.57 25.05 1.67
CA GLU A 137 5.06 26.35 1.20
C GLU A 137 3.56 26.28 0.86
#